data_AF-A0A928MA00-F1
#
_entry.id   AF-A0A928MA00-F1
#
_cell.length_a   1.000
_cell.length_b   1.000
_cell.length_c   1.000
_cell.angle_alpha   90.00
_cell.angle_beta   90.00
_cell.angle_gamma   90.00
#
_symmetry.space_group_name_H-M   'P 1'
#
loop_
_entity.id
_entity.type
_entity.pdbx_description
1 polymer ?
#
loop_
_entity_poly.entity_id
_entity_poly.type
_entity_poly.pdbx_seq_one_letter_code
_entity_poly.pdbx_strand_id
1 'polypeptide(L)'
;MLKIYGSMLCPDCVECCNVLEKARIPYVFLEFGDDLRNLKEFLSLRDTEEVFSEIKNNGKIGIPCIVSDDGRVMLDWEEYVSQDKS
;
A
#
# COMPACT_ATOMS: atom_id res chain seq x y z
N MET A 1 -7.98 -10.72 -1.81
CA MET A 1 -7.98 -9.54 -2.69
C MET A 1 -6.98 -8.53 -2.16
N LEU A 2 -6.09 -8.05 -3.03
CA LEU A 2 -5.02 -7.12 -2.66
C LEU A 2 -5.63 -5.83 -2.09
N LYS A 3 -5.11 -5.37 -0.95
CA LYS A 3 -5.52 -4.11 -0.31
C LYS A 3 -4.41 -3.09 -0.44
N ILE A 4 -4.77 -1.85 -0.72
CA ILE A 4 -3.83 -0.73 -0.79
C ILE A 4 -4.31 0.34 0.16
N TYR A 5 -3.51 0.67 1.16
CA TYR A 5 -3.76 1.78 2.07
C TYR A 5 -2.97 3.00 1.60
N GLY A 6 -3.62 4.14 1.51
CA GLY A 6 -2.97 5.35 1.04
C GLY A 6 -3.90 6.54 0.92
N SER A 7 -3.45 7.50 0.12
CA SER A 7 -4.27 8.64 -0.25
C SER A 7 -4.05 9.06 -1.69
N MET A 8 -5.09 9.46 -2.40
CA MET A 8 -5.02 10.01 -3.76
C MET A 8 -4.36 11.40 -3.81
N LEU A 9 -4.06 11.99 -2.65
CA LEU A 9 -3.17 13.15 -2.55
C LEU A 9 -1.68 12.79 -2.70
N CYS A 10 -1.33 11.50 -2.61
CA CYS A 10 0.02 10.99 -2.75
C CYS A 10 0.27 10.53 -4.21
N PRO A 11 1.21 11.14 -4.95
CA PRO A 11 1.51 10.75 -6.33
C PRO A 11 1.88 9.27 -6.50
N ASP A 12 2.61 8.69 -5.52
CA ASP A 12 3.03 7.28 -5.57
C ASP A 12 1.83 6.33 -5.45
N CYS A 13 0.78 6.71 -4.69
CA CYS A 13 -0.46 5.94 -4.60
C CYS A 13 -1.22 5.97 -5.93
N VAL A 14 -1.26 7.14 -6.59
CA VAL A 14 -1.90 7.31 -7.90
C VAL A 14 -1.20 6.44 -8.95
N GLU A 15 0.14 6.46 -8.98
CA GLU A 15 0.89 5.68 -9.96
C GLU A 15 0.77 4.17 -9.70
N CYS A 16 0.82 3.74 -8.44
CA CYS A 16 0.58 2.35 -8.06
C CYS A 16 -0.77 1.83 -8.59
N CYS A 17 -1.85 2.61 -8.38
CA CYS A 17 -3.18 2.28 -8.90
C CYS A 17 -3.18 2.17 -10.43
N ASN A 18 -2.63 3.18 -11.13
CA ASN A 18 -2.54 3.19 -12.59
C ASN A 18 -1.82 1.94 -13.14
N VAL A 19 -0.74 1.51 -12.48
CA VAL A 19 0.04 0.35 -12.92
C VAL A 19 -0.74 -0.96 -12.69
N LEU A 20 -1.37 -1.12 -11.53
CA LEU A 20 -2.19 -2.30 -11.23
C LEU A 20 -3.42 -2.41 -12.15
N GLU A 21 -4.07 -1.28 -12.46
CA GLU A 21 -5.16 -1.22 -13.43
C GLU A 21 -4.72 -1.63 -14.84
N LYS A 22 -3.56 -1.12 -15.31
CA LYS A 22 -2.97 -1.52 -16.60
C LYS A 22 -2.64 -3.02 -16.64
N ALA A 23 -2.18 -3.57 -15.53
CA ALA A 23 -1.91 -5.00 -15.37
C ALA A 23 -3.18 -5.85 -15.18
N ARG A 24 -4.35 -5.21 -15.00
CA ARG A 24 -5.64 -5.86 -14.66
C ARG A 24 -5.58 -6.67 -13.37
N ILE A 25 -4.75 -6.26 -12.42
CA ILE A 25 -4.66 -6.88 -11.10
C ILE A 25 -5.79 -6.29 -10.23
N PRO A 26 -6.69 -7.12 -9.68
CA PRO A 26 -7.79 -6.63 -8.86
C PRO A 26 -7.29 -6.23 -7.46
N TYR A 27 -7.71 -5.04 -6.99
CA TYR A 27 -7.39 -4.54 -5.67
C TYR A 27 -8.55 -3.72 -5.07
N VAL A 28 -8.47 -3.49 -3.76
CA VAL A 28 -9.29 -2.50 -3.04
C VAL A 28 -8.38 -1.38 -2.55
N PHE A 29 -8.67 -0.15 -2.99
CA PHE A 29 -8.01 1.03 -2.45
C PHE A 29 -8.76 1.52 -1.19
N LEU A 30 -8.03 1.69 -0.10
CA LEU A 30 -8.50 2.07 1.21
C LEU A 30 -7.97 3.48 1.51
N GLU A 31 -8.71 4.48 1.03
CA GLU A 31 -8.41 5.90 1.21
C GLU A 31 -8.56 6.32 2.68
N PHE A 32 -7.62 7.13 3.17
CA PHE A 32 -7.64 7.64 4.54
C PHE A 32 -8.67 8.75 4.77
N GLY A 33 -8.89 9.59 3.76
CA GLY A 33 -9.85 10.70 3.83
C GLY A 33 -11.32 10.25 3.90
N ASP A 34 -11.63 9.07 3.35
CA ASP A 34 -13.02 8.60 3.23
C ASP A 34 -13.50 7.87 4.49
N ASP A 35 -12.61 7.15 5.17
CA ASP A 35 -12.94 6.39 6.37
C ASP A 35 -11.75 6.27 7.33
N LEU A 36 -11.89 6.80 8.55
CA LEU A 36 -10.85 6.72 9.57
C LEU A 36 -10.54 5.29 10.03
N ARG A 37 -11.42 4.31 9.74
CA ARG A 37 -11.10 2.89 9.97
C ARG A 37 -9.94 2.43 9.10
N ASN A 38 -9.85 2.89 7.86
CA ASN A 38 -8.74 2.58 6.96
C ASN A 38 -7.42 3.14 7.51
N LEU A 39 -7.45 4.39 7.98
CA LEU A 39 -6.29 5.01 8.62
C LEU A 39 -5.89 4.25 9.90
N LYS A 40 -6.86 3.86 10.72
CA LYS A 40 -6.59 3.09 11.96
C LYS A 40 -5.95 1.73 11.64
N GLU A 41 -6.46 1.00 10.66
CA GLU A 41 -5.89 -0.27 10.23
C GLU A 41 -4.47 -0.09 9.69
N PHE A 42 -4.26 0.92 8.83
CA PHE A 42 -2.92 1.28 8.35
C PHE A 42 -1.94 1.61 9.48
N LEU A 43 -2.35 2.42 10.46
CA LEU A 43 -1.49 2.76 11.61
C LEU A 43 -1.12 1.52 12.42
N SER A 44 -2.05 0.59 12.61
CA SER A 44 -1.75 -0.69 13.26
C SER A 44 -0.66 -1.47 12.52
N LEU A 45 -0.76 -1.56 11.18
CA LEU A 45 0.27 -2.20 10.36
C LEU A 45 1.60 -1.44 10.45
N ARG A 46 1.56 -0.11 10.26
CA ARG A 46 2.74 0.77 10.30
C ARG A 46 3.51 0.69 11.61
N ASP A 47 2.81 0.53 12.72
CA ASP A 47 3.40 0.50 14.05
C ASP A 47 3.97 -0.88 14.40
N THR A 48 3.47 -1.95 13.79
CA THR A 48 3.82 -3.34 14.15
C THR A 48 4.69 -4.09 13.13
N GLU A 49 4.54 -3.80 11.84
CA GLU A 49 5.25 -4.50 10.77
C GLU A 49 6.67 -3.97 10.58
N GLU A 50 7.64 -4.88 10.49
CA GLU A 50 9.08 -4.54 10.43
C GLU A 50 9.44 -3.71 9.19
N VAL A 51 8.72 -3.92 8.07
CA VAL A 51 8.91 -3.20 6.80
C VAL A 51 8.80 -1.67 6.94
N PHE A 52 8.13 -1.19 7.98
CA PHE A 52 8.00 0.25 8.25
C PHE A 52 9.13 0.84 9.10
N SER A 53 10.03 0.02 9.66
CA SER A 53 11.03 0.49 10.61
C SER A 53 11.91 1.60 10.02
N GLU A 54 12.48 1.36 8.84
CA GLU A 54 13.31 2.35 8.15
C GLU A 54 12.50 3.56 7.67
N ILE A 55 11.30 3.32 7.16
CA ILE A 55 10.39 4.37 6.69
C ILE A 55 10.04 5.34 7.83
N LYS A 56 9.73 4.82 9.02
CA LYS A 56 9.47 5.61 10.22
C LYS A 56 10.70 6.39 10.67
N ASN A 57 11.87 5.75 10.68
CA ASN A 57 13.14 6.40 11.05
C ASN A 57 13.48 7.58 10.13
N ASN A 58 13.09 7.48 8.85
CA ASN A 58 13.29 8.53 7.85
C ASN A 58 12.16 9.58 7.84
N GLY A 59 11.22 9.55 8.79
CA GLY A 59 10.12 10.51 8.87
C GLY A 59 9.09 10.39 7.75
N LYS A 60 9.08 9.28 7.01
CA LYS A 60 8.15 9.05 5.90
C LYS A 60 6.85 8.41 6.40
N ILE A 61 5.79 8.56 5.59
CA ILE A 61 4.47 8.00 5.91
C ILE A 61 4.47 6.48 5.69
N GLY A 62 5.01 6.01 4.55
CA GLY A 62 4.98 4.59 4.16
C GLY A 62 3.74 4.22 3.37
N ILE A 63 3.38 5.05 2.39
CA ILE A 63 2.29 4.78 1.45
C ILE A 63 2.81 4.88 0.01
N PRO A 64 2.25 4.13 -0.95
CA PRO A 64 1.19 3.14 -0.77
C PRO A 64 1.66 1.93 0.06
N CYS A 65 0.78 1.44 0.94
CA CYS A 65 1.01 0.20 1.69
C CYS A 65 0.13 -0.90 1.11
N ILE A 66 0.77 -1.95 0.60
CA ILE A 66 0.12 -3.09 -0.03
C ILE A 66 0.04 -4.24 0.96
N VAL A 67 -1.13 -4.85 1.04
CA VAL A 67 -1.36 -6.11 1.75
C VAL A 67 -1.89 -7.13 0.75
N SER A 68 -1.12 -8.18 0.50
CA SER A 68 -1.51 -9.29 -0.37
C SER A 68 -2.51 -10.22 0.33
N ASP A 69 -3.04 -11.16 -0.45
CA ASP A 69 -4.08 -12.10 -0.01
C ASP A 69 -3.63 -13.04 1.11
N ASP A 70 -2.34 -13.32 1.19
CA ASP A 70 -1.69 -14.12 2.24
C ASP A 70 -1.32 -13.29 3.50
N GLY A 71 -1.63 -12.00 3.50
CA GLY A 71 -1.38 -11.09 4.62
C GLY A 71 0.03 -10.49 4.65
N ARG A 72 0.86 -10.73 3.63
CA ARG A 72 2.18 -10.10 3.55
C ARG A 72 2.01 -8.58 3.30
N VAL A 73 2.80 -7.80 4.03
CA VAL A 73 2.80 -6.33 3.96
C VAL A 73 4.02 -5.85 3.19
N MET A 74 3.80 -4.99 2.20
CA MET A 74 4.83 -4.50 1.27
C MET A 74 4.64 -2.99 1.02
N LEU A 75 5.76 -2.28 0.86
CA LEU A 75 5.78 -0.85 0.52
C LEU A 75 6.34 -0.60 -0.88
N ASP A 76 7.11 -1.56 -1.40
CA ASP A 76 7.58 -1.56 -2.78
C ASP A 76 6.53 -2.23 -3.66
N TRP A 77 5.73 -1.41 -4.33
CA TRP A 77 4.69 -1.86 -5.24
C TRP A 77 5.24 -2.17 -6.64
N GLU A 78 6.41 -1.63 -7.00
CA GLU A 78 7.04 -1.86 -8.30
C GLU A 78 7.58 -3.29 -8.37
N GLU A 79 8.17 -3.76 -7.27
CA GLU A 79 8.64 -5.14 -7.13
C GLU A 79 7.47 -6.14 -7.26
N TYR A 80 6.34 -5.86 -6.61
CA TYR A 80 5.15 -6.70 -6.67
C TYR A 80 4.64 -6.90 -8.12
N VAL A 81 4.50 -5.79 -8.86
CA VAL A 81 4.02 -5.83 -10.26
C VAL A 81 5.01 -6.56 -11.18
N SER A 82 6.30 -6.52 -10.87
CA SER A 82 7.33 -7.19 -11.67
C SER A 82 7.29 -8.72 -11.52
N GLN A 83 6.86 -9.23 -10.37
CA GLN A 83 6.76 -10.68 -10.10
C GLN A 83 5.50 -11.31 -10.70
N ASP A 84 4.40 -10.56 -10.82
CA ASP A 84 3.13 -11.06 -11.37
C ASP A 84 3.14 -11.21 -12.91
N LYS A 85 4.14 -10.65 -13.59
CA LYS A 85 4.33 -10.78 -15.05
C LYS A 85 4.97 -12.11 -15.49
N SER A 86 5.21 -13.05 -14.58
CA SER A 86 5.89 -14.33 -14.85
C SER A 86 4.96 -15.54 -14.94
#